data_AF-A0AAX2DI51-F1
#
_entry.id   AF-A0AAX2DI51-F1
#
_cell.length_a   1.000
_cell.length_b   1.000
_cell.length_c   1.000
_cell.angle_alpha   90.00
_cell.angle_beta   90.00
_cell.angle_gamma   90.00
#
_symmetry.space_group_name_H-M   'P 1'
#
loop_
_entity.id
_entity.type
_entity.pdbx_description
1 polymer ?
#
loop_
_entity_poly.entity_id
_entity_poly.type
_entity_poly.pdbx_seq_one_letter_code
_entity_poly.pdbx_strand_id
1 'polypeptide(L)'
;MFAQDSRKEHSEKQRMLNSNSLRKLDMQDLMVFNAVYEQSSVSGVSEALCVSQSTVSYCLKKLRTCFKDELFINTRTGMRPTFKAEGMYDHVRSILQSINLCHAGAGSPMPRTGDRSLHPADA
;
A
#
# COMPACT_ATOMS: atom_id res chain seq x y z
N MET A 1 19.45 -32.52 -14.24
CA MET A 1 20.27 -31.35 -13.84
C MET A 1 19.43 -30.07 -13.60
N PHE A 2 18.18 -29.95 -14.09
CA PHE A 2 17.35 -28.75 -13.94
C PHE A 2 16.52 -28.62 -12.63
N ALA A 3 16.42 -29.67 -11.81
CA ALA A 3 15.54 -29.68 -10.62
C ALA A 3 16.20 -29.16 -9.32
N GLN A 4 17.50 -28.90 -9.32
CA GLN A 4 18.22 -28.37 -8.14
C GLN A 4 18.29 -26.84 -8.12
N ASP A 5 18.13 -26.18 -9.28
CA ASP A 5 18.16 -24.71 -9.42
C ASP A 5 16.89 -24.06 -8.83
N SER A 6 15.71 -24.59 -9.17
CA SER A 6 14.42 -24.05 -8.71
C SER A 6 14.22 -24.14 -7.19
N ARG A 7 14.88 -25.09 -6.49
CA ARG A 7 14.83 -25.18 -5.03
C ARG A 7 15.68 -24.13 -4.32
N LYS A 8 16.77 -23.69 -4.94
CA LYS A 8 17.61 -22.60 -4.41
C LYS A 8 16.93 -21.25 -4.62
N GLU A 9 16.39 -20.99 -5.81
CA GLU A 9 15.70 -19.74 -6.13
C GLU A 9 14.46 -19.51 -5.25
N HIS A 10 13.67 -20.57 -4.99
CA HIS A 10 12.50 -20.49 -4.11
C HIS A 10 12.89 -20.24 -2.63
N SER A 11 14.06 -20.71 -2.20
CA SER A 11 14.58 -20.49 -0.83
C SER A 11 15.08 -19.06 -0.62
N GLU A 12 15.71 -18.46 -1.64
CA GLU A 12 16.16 -17.07 -1.60
C GLU A 12 15.00 -16.09 -1.65
N LYS A 13 13.99 -16.33 -2.52
CA LYS A 13 12.74 -15.55 -2.54
C LYS A 13 12.01 -15.60 -1.20
N GLN A 14 11.95 -16.77 -0.54
CA GLN A 14 11.32 -16.89 0.78
C GLN A 14 12.06 -16.09 1.87
N ARG A 15 13.40 -16.02 1.79
CA ARG A 15 14.23 -15.21 2.71
C ARG A 15 14.05 -13.70 2.51
N MET A 16 13.76 -13.25 1.28
CA MET A 16 13.51 -11.85 0.97
C MET A 16 12.22 -11.33 1.60
N LEU A 17 11.15 -12.14 1.62
CA LEU A 17 9.83 -11.75 2.16
C LEU A 17 9.81 -11.62 3.70
N ASN A 18 10.70 -12.31 4.42
CA ASN A 18 10.72 -12.30 5.88
C ASN A 18 11.89 -11.49 6.47
N SER A 19 12.43 -10.56 5.67
CA SER A 19 13.55 -9.68 6.05
C SER A 19 13.27 -8.91 7.35
N ASN A 20 14.29 -8.74 8.20
CA ASN A 20 14.19 -7.97 9.45
C ASN A 20 13.70 -6.52 9.24
N SER A 21 13.89 -5.95 8.05
CA SER A 21 13.39 -4.62 7.71
C SER A 21 11.86 -4.58 7.55
N LEU A 22 11.24 -5.65 7.04
CA LEU A 22 9.78 -5.75 6.92
C LEU A 22 9.12 -5.95 8.29
N ARG A 23 9.78 -6.64 9.22
CA ARG A 23 9.31 -6.81 10.61
C ARG A 23 9.26 -5.49 11.40
N LYS A 24 9.92 -4.44 10.92
CA LYS A 24 9.92 -3.12 11.57
C LYS A 24 8.79 -2.23 11.08
N LEU A 25 8.06 -2.61 10.03
CA LEU A 25 6.96 -1.84 9.47
C LEU A 25 5.64 -2.55 9.75
N ASP A 26 4.69 -1.79 10.28
CA ASP A 26 3.34 -2.26 10.51
C ASP A 26 2.42 -1.77 9.39
N MET A 27 1.29 -2.44 9.20
CA MET A 27 0.28 -2.05 8.21
C MET A 27 -0.18 -0.61 8.37
N GLN A 28 -0.32 -0.16 9.62
CA GLN A 28 -0.70 1.21 9.93
C GLN A 28 0.34 2.22 9.44
N ASP A 29 1.63 1.89 9.46
CA ASP A 29 2.68 2.78 8.95
C ASP A 29 2.53 2.99 7.44
N LEU A 30 2.21 1.93 6.69
CA LEU A 30 1.98 2.01 5.25
C LEU A 30 0.71 2.79 4.90
N MET A 31 -0.37 2.61 5.67
CA MET A 31 -1.61 3.37 5.50
C MET A 31 -1.40 4.86 5.79
N VAL A 32 -0.69 5.19 6.87
CA VAL A 32 -0.32 6.58 7.20
C VAL A 32 0.55 7.18 6.11
N PHE A 33 1.55 6.45 5.60
CA PHE A 33 2.38 6.91 4.49
C PHE A 33 1.53 7.27 3.26
N ASN A 34 0.64 6.37 2.82
CA ASN A 34 -0.21 6.60 1.66
C ASN A 34 -1.12 7.82 1.85
N ALA A 35 -1.75 7.92 3.02
CA ALA A 35 -2.66 9.02 3.32
C ALA A 35 -1.93 10.38 3.40
N VAL A 36 -0.74 10.44 3.99
CA VAL A 36 0.06 11.68 4.05
C VAL A 36 0.48 12.13 2.66
N TYR A 37 0.81 11.18 1.79
CA TYR A 37 1.13 11.48 0.39
C TYR A 37 -0.07 12.10 -0.35
N GLU A 38 -1.28 11.56 -0.17
CA GLU A 38 -2.48 12.04 -0.85
C GLU A 38 -3.05 13.35 -0.30
N GLN A 39 -2.98 13.55 1.01
CA GLN A 39 -3.66 14.66 1.69
C GLN A 39 -2.74 15.82 2.03
N SER A 40 -1.42 15.60 2.05
CA SER A 40 -0.41 16.58 2.44
C SER A 40 -0.67 17.24 3.81
N SER A 41 -1.46 16.61 4.69
CA SER A 41 -1.89 17.17 5.98
C SER A 41 -2.00 16.10 7.05
N VAL A 42 -1.37 16.33 8.21
CA VAL A 42 -1.41 15.40 9.35
C VAL A 42 -2.82 15.30 9.93
N SER A 43 -3.55 16.42 10.00
CA SER A 43 -4.91 16.44 10.55
C SER A 43 -5.89 15.70 9.63
N GLY A 44 -5.81 15.94 8.32
CA GLY A 44 -6.63 15.19 7.35
C GLY A 44 -6.38 13.69 7.43
N VAL A 45 -5.12 13.28 7.55
CA VAL A 45 -4.74 11.86 7.68
C VAL A 45 -5.34 11.25 8.94
N SER A 46 -5.31 11.98 10.06
CA SER A 46 -5.89 11.53 11.33
C SER A 46 -7.40 11.28 11.20
N GLU A 47 -8.10 12.17 10.50
CA GLU A 47 -9.54 12.05 10.24
C GLU A 47 -9.85 10.91 9.27
N ALA A 48 -9.13 10.82 8.16
CA ALA A 48 -9.36 9.80 7.13
C ALA A 48 -9.07 8.37 7.61
N LEU A 49 -8.09 8.19 8.50
CA LEU A 49 -7.75 6.90 9.07
C LEU A 49 -8.44 6.63 10.41
N CYS A 50 -9.24 7.58 10.93
CA CYS A 50 -9.87 7.50 12.25
C CYS A 50 -8.86 7.21 13.39
N VAL A 51 -7.69 7.87 13.35
CA VAL A 51 -6.62 7.71 14.35
C VAL A 51 -6.23 9.05 14.96
N SER A 52 -5.58 9.03 16.13
CA SER A 52 -5.09 10.26 16.74
C SER A 52 -3.89 10.87 15.99
N GLN A 53 -3.73 12.19 16.04
CA GLN A 53 -2.56 12.87 15.46
C GLN A 53 -1.23 12.43 16.08
N SER A 54 -1.24 12.01 17.36
CA SER A 54 -0.07 11.42 18.03
C SER A 54 0.29 10.07 17.42
N THR A 55 -0.69 9.26 17.02
CA THR A 55 -0.47 8.02 16.26
C THR A 55 0.14 8.32 14.89
N VAL A 56 -0.40 9.28 14.14
CA VAL A 56 0.18 9.69 12.84
C VAL A 56 1.63 10.15 12.99
N SER A 57 1.91 10.98 14.00
CA SER A 57 3.26 11.47 14.29
C SER A 57 4.22 10.34 14.67
N TYR A 58 3.76 9.34 15.43
CA TYR A 58 4.54 8.16 15.78
C TYR A 58 4.88 7.32 14.54
N CYS A 59 3.89 7.02 13.70
CA CYS A 59 4.10 6.31 12.44
C CYS A 59 5.10 7.04 11.53
N LEU A 60 4.96 8.36 11.38
CA LEU A 60 5.92 9.18 10.61
C LEU A 60 7.35 9.07 11.16
N LYS A 61 7.55 9.19 12.48
CA LYS A 61 8.87 9.00 13.11
C LYS A 61 9.45 7.60 12.86
N LYS A 62 8.60 6.57 12.94
CA LYS A 62 8.98 5.18 12.72
C LYS A 62 9.39 4.94 11.26
N LEU A 63 8.59 5.43 10.31
CA LEU A 63 8.89 5.41 8.88
C LEU A 63 10.24 6.10 8.60
N ARG A 64 10.46 7.28 9.17
CA ARG A 64 11.73 8.02 9.00
C ARG A 64 12.94 7.23 9.47
N THR A 65 12.81 6.55 10.60
CA THR A 65 13.87 5.71 11.15
C THR A 65 14.11 4.46 10.29
N CYS A 66 13.03 3.82 9.82
CA CYS A 66 13.13 2.60 9.01
C CYS A 66 13.76 2.86 7.64
N PHE A 67 13.37 3.97 6.99
CA PHE A 67 13.85 4.33 5.66
C PHE A 67 15.07 5.25 5.69
N LYS A 68 15.50 5.72 6.86
CA LYS A 68 16.60 6.69 7.03
C LYS A 68 16.44 7.92 6.13
N ASP A 69 15.21 8.42 6.03
CA ASP A 69 14.81 9.56 5.18
C ASP A 69 13.65 10.29 5.85
N GLU A 70 13.54 11.61 5.69
CA GLU A 70 12.44 12.37 6.30
C GLU A 70 11.06 12.02 5.71
N LEU A 71 11.03 11.49 4.49
CA LEU A 71 9.89 11.10 3.64
C LEU A 71 8.91 12.22 3.34
N PHE A 72 8.49 12.97 4.35
CA PHE A 72 7.59 14.11 4.24
C PHE A 72 8.13 15.27 5.07
N ILE A 73 8.36 16.40 4.41
CA ILE A 73 8.89 17.63 4.99
C ILE A 73 7.73 18.61 5.17
N ASN A 74 7.63 19.21 6.35
CA ASN A 74 6.63 20.24 6.62
C ASN A 74 7.03 21.54 5.92
N THR A 75 6.15 22.06 5.08
CA THR A 75 6.31 23.33 4.34
C THR A 75 5.14 24.26 4.65
N ARG A 76 5.25 25.55 4.27
CA ARG A 76 4.18 26.54 4.48
C ARG A 76 2.83 26.15 3.88
N THR A 77 2.83 25.31 2.84
CA THR A 77 1.64 24.86 2.12
C THR A 77 1.19 23.46 2.52
N GLY A 78 1.84 22.82 3.49
CA GLY A 78 1.55 21.45 3.93
C GLY A 78 2.76 20.52 3.88
N MET A 79 2.51 19.23 3.93
CA MET A 79 3.53 18.18 3.91
C MET A 79 3.92 17.85 2.46
N ARG A 80 5.20 18.03 2.13
CA ARG A 80 5.74 17.73 0.80
C ARG A 80 6.55 16.43 0.84
N PRO A 81 6.35 15.48 -0.09
CA PRO A 81 7.16 14.27 -0.15
C PRO A 81 8.61 14.58 -0.56
N THR A 82 9.54 13.74 -0.11
CA THR A 82 10.92 13.69 -0.61
C THR A 82 10.96 12.87 -1.90
N PHE A 83 12.07 12.98 -2.65
CA PHE A 83 12.30 12.13 -3.84
C PHE A 83 12.19 10.63 -3.53
N LYS A 84 12.59 10.23 -2.31
CA LYS A 84 12.45 8.85 -1.86
C LYS A 84 11.00 8.46 -1.63
N ALA A 85 10.21 9.32 -1.00
CA ALA A 85 8.79 9.07 -0.79
C ALA A 85 8.02 8.99 -2.12
N GLU A 86 8.36 9.84 -3.10
CA GLU A 86 7.81 9.77 -4.46
C GLU A 86 8.09 8.41 -5.11
N GLY A 87 9.34 7.93 -5.08
CA GLY A 87 9.68 6.61 -5.64
C GLY A 87 9.05 5.42 -4.90
N MET A 88 8.70 5.60 -3.63
CA MET A 88 8.07 4.56 -2.81
C MET A 88 6.56 4.51 -2.96
N TYR A 89 5.91 5.60 -3.37
CA TYR A 89 4.45 5.73 -3.34
C TYR A 89 3.74 4.62 -4.13
N ASP A 90 4.14 4.40 -5.39
CA ASP A 90 3.50 3.38 -6.23
C ASP A 90 3.66 1.96 -5.68
N HIS A 91 4.81 1.68 -5.04
CA HIS A 91 5.07 0.40 -4.39
C HIS A 91 4.18 0.20 -3.16
N VAL A 92 4.09 1.20 -2.28
CA VAL A 92 3.24 1.15 -1.09
C VAL A 92 1.77 1.01 -1.48
N ARG A 93 1.33 1.78 -2.47
CA ARG A 93 -0.04 1.69 -3.00
C ARG A 93 -0.36 0.29 -3.53
N SER A 94 0.54 -0.31 -4.30
CA SER A 94 0.36 -1.66 -4.85
C SER A 94 0.28 -2.73 -3.76
N ILE A 95 1.06 -2.60 -2.68
CA ILE A 95 1.00 -3.50 -1.52
C ILE A 95 -0.37 -3.39 -0.84
N LEU A 96 -0.83 -2.18 -0.54
CA LEU A 96 -2.14 -1.97 0.09
C LEU A 96 -3.30 -2.50 -0.78
N GLN A 97 -3.23 -2.30 -2.09
CA GLN A 97 -4.19 -2.86 -3.04
C GLN A 97 -4.19 -4.40 -3.04
N SER A 98 -3.00 -5.01 -3.04
CA SER A 98 -2.87 -6.47 -2.99
C SER A 98 -3.50 -7.05 -1.72
N ILE A 99 -3.34 -6.36 -0.59
CA ILE A 99 -3.94 -6.76 0.69
C ILE A 99 -5.46 -6.61 0.66
N ASN A 100 -5.98 -5.54 0.06
CA ASN A 100 -7.42 -5.37 -0.14
C ASN A 100 -8.01 -6.49 -1.03
N LEU A 101 -7.29 -6.90 -2.08
CA LEU A 101 -7.68 -8.02 -2.94
C LEU A 101 -7.68 -9.35 -2.16
N CYS A 102 -6.71 -9.58 -1.29
CA CYS A 102 -6.70 -10.75 -0.41
C CYS A 102 -7.93 -10.77 0.51
N HIS A 103 -8.33 -9.61 1.04
CA HIS A 103 -9.50 -9.50 1.91
C HIS A 103 -10.83 -9.67 1.16
N ALA A 104 -10.90 -9.21 -0.10
CA ALA A 104 -12.06 -9.41 -0.97
C ALA A 104 -12.28 -10.90 -1.33
N GLY A 105 -11.34 -11.79 -0.97
CA GLY A 105 -11.25 -13.14 -1.50
C GLY A 105 -10.90 -13.12 -2.98
N ALA A 106 -10.56 -14.25 -3.58
CA ALA A 106 -10.47 -14.38 -5.04
C ALA A 106 -11.86 -14.27 -5.70
N GLY A 107 -12.62 -13.21 -5.41
CA GLY A 107 -13.85 -12.83 -6.06
C GLY A 107 -13.49 -12.27 -7.42
N SER A 108 -13.48 -13.16 -8.41
CA SER A 108 -13.50 -12.86 -9.83
C SER A 108 -14.21 -11.53 -10.13
N PRO A 109 -13.63 -10.61 -10.93
CA PRO A 109 -14.45 -9.63 -11.60
C PRO A 109 -15.30 -10.42 -12.59
N MET A 110 -16.43 -10.96 -12.13
CA MET A 110 -17.43 -11.59 -12.99
C MET A 110 -18.23 -10.44 -13.61
N PRO A 111 -18.02 -10.11 -14.89
CA PRO A 111 -18.99 -9.30 -15.59
C PRO A 111 -20.24 -10.17 -15.69
N ARG A 112 -21.30 -9.82 -14.95
CA ARG A 112 -22.64 -10.21 -15.38
C ARG A 112 -22.96 -9.38 -16.61
N THR A 113 -22.36 -9.76 -17.73
CA THR A 113 -22.75 -9.33 -19.07
C THR A 113 -24.25 -9.51 -19.13
N GLY A 114 -24.95 -8.39 -19.34
CA GLY A 114 -26.39 -8.38 -19.36
C GLY A 114 -26.90 -9.39 -20.38
N ASP A 115 -27.57 -10.42 -19.88
CA ASP A 115 -28.64 -11.05 -20.64
C ASP A 115 -29.82 -10.06 -20.65
N ARG A 116 -29.65 -8.95 -21.38
CA ARG A 116 -30.80 -8.26 -21.94
C ARG A 116 -31.14 -9.06 -23.19
N SER A 117 -31.91 -10.13 -22.97
CA SER A 117 -32.70 -10.76 -24.01
C SER A 117 -33.51 -9.67 -24.71
N LEU A 118 -32.95 -9.18 -25.82
CA LEU A 118 -33.68 -8.50 -26.87
C LEU A 118 -34.64 -9.54 -27.43
N HIS A 119 -35.89 -9.50 -26.98
CA HIS A 119 -36.99 -10.08 -27.73
C HIS A 119 -37.29 -9.13 -28.91
N PRO A 120 -37.16 -9.58 -30.17
CA PRO A 120 -37.71 -8.84 -31.29
C PRO A 120 -39.15 -9.29 -31.62
N ALA A 121 -39.91 -8.37 -32.23
CA ALA A 121 -41.25 -8.49 -32.84
C ALA A 121 -42.43 -8.55 -31.83
N ASP A 122 -43.42 -7.65 -31.80
CA ASP A 122 -43.97 -6.70 -32.78
C ASP A 122 -44.06 -7.25 -34.21
N ALA A 123 -45.00 -8.17 -34.42
CA ALA A 123 -45.71 -8.42 -35.67
C ALA A 123 -47.08 -9.06 -35.38
#